data_AF-W7DRI1-F1
#
_entry.id   AF-W7DRI1-F1
#
_cell.length_a   1.000
_cell.length_b   1.000
_cell.length_c   1.000
_cell.angle_alpha   90.00
_cell.angle_beta   90.00
_cell.angle_gamma   90.00
#
_symmetry.space_group_name_H-M   'P 1'
#
loop_
_entity.id
_entity.type
_entity.pdbx_description
1 polymer ?
#
loop_
_entity_poly.entity_id
_entity_poly.type
_entity_poly.pdbx_seq_one_letter_code
_entity_poly.pdbx_strand_id
1 'polypeptide(L)'
;MGTKLNETSNLDLIELSGKWVYQSPSRGVSLEVNEQTYEVKEGIYNTSNDLDYMSVENVAASEISMVFQETQGFQDIVTDGSLPNDFPDAQLKGVEATFESMSRKYDITNVSGNLLGGGLANMDSAVYFSEFLF
;
A
#
# COMPACT_ATOMS: atom_id res chain seq x y z
N MET A 1 16.51 16.70 -19.99
CA MET A 1 15.18 16.16 -19.60
C MET A 1 15.26 15.91 -18.11
N GLY A 2 14.58 16.73 -17.31
CA GLY A 2 14.69 16.71 -15.85
C GLY A 2 14.02 15.46 -15.28
N THR A 3 14.71 14.77 -14.38
CA THR A 3 14.12 13.75 -13.52
C THR A 3 12.98 14.39 -12.72
N LYS A 4 11.80 13.79 -12.76
CA LYS A 4 10.60 14.26 -12.08
C LYS A 4 10.77 13.93 -10.58
N LEU A 5 11.56 14.74 -9.88
CA LEU A 5 12.01 14.55 -8.48
C LEU A 5 10.90 14.67 -7.42
N ASN A 6 9.64 14.80 -7.85
CA ASN A 6 8.52 15.12 -6.96
C ASN A 6 7.41 14.05 -6.99
N GLU A 7 7.52 13.05 -7.87
CA GLU A 7 6.55 11.95 -7.92
C GLU A 7 6.84 10.90 -6.84
N THR A 8 5.79 10.18 -6.48
CA THR A 8 5.90 9.01 -5.63
C THR A 8 6.72 7.93 -6.33
N SER A 9 7.90 7.63 -5.79
CA SER A 9 8.77 6.61 -6.37
C SER A 9 8.43 5.22 -5.85
N ASN A 10 8.84 4.17 -6.58
CA ASN A 10 8.72 2.79 -6.08
C ASN A 10 9.46 2.59 -4.75
N LEU A 11 10.59 3.29 -4.54
CA LEU A 11 11.32 3.23 -3.28
C LEU A 11 10.53 3.86 -2.13
N ASP A 12 9.75 4.90 -2.40
CA ASP A 12 8.88 5.53 -1.40
C ASP A 12 7.75 4.58 -1.03
N LEU A 13 7.14 3.94 -2.03
CA LEU A 13 6.10 2.94 -1.81
C LEU A 13 6.59 1.75 -0.98
N ILE A 14 7.85 1.31 -1.18
CA ILE A 14 8.49 0.27 -0.38
C ILE A 14 8.67 0.72 1.07
N GLU A 15 9.19 1.92 1.32
CA GLU A 15 9.38 2.39 2.69
C GLU A 15 8.03 2.66 3.39
N LEU A 16 7.06 3.21 2.66
CA LEU A 16 5.71 3.44 3.18
C LEU A 16 5.05 2.13 3.62
N SER A 17 5.11 1.09 2.78
CA SER A 17 4.48 -0.21 3.08
C SER A 17 5.29 -1.06 4.04
N GLY A 18 6.62 -0.96 4.03
CA GLY A 18 7.51 -1.77 4.86
C GLY A 18 7.78 -1.21 6.25
N LYS A 19 7.55 0.09 6.48
CA LYS A 19 7.89 0.76 7.74
C LYS A 19 6.78 1.66 8.26
N TRP A 20 6.27 2.58 7.45
CA TRP A 20 5.42 3.65 7.97
C TRP A 20 4.02 3.18 8.33
N VAL A 21 3.42 2.29 7.55
CA VAL A 21 2.08 1.76 7.84
C VAL A 21 2.01 1.05 9.21
N TYR A 22 3.08 0.34 9.58
CA TYR A 22 3.18 -0.36 10.88
C TYR A 22 3.36 0.55 12.09
N GLN A 23 3.66 1.84 11.88
CA GLN A 23 3.69 2.83 12.96
C GLN A 23 2.30 3.39 13.26
N SER A 24 1.30 3.00 12.48
CA SER A 24 -0.08 3.45 12.60
C SER A 24 -0.23 4.98 12.71
N PRO A 25 0.42 5.76 11.82
CA PRO A 25 0.38 7.21 11.92
C PRO A 25 -1.05 7.75 11.75
N SER A 26 -1.42 8.71 12.59
CA SER A 26 -2.75 9.33 12.52
C SER A 26 -2.86 10.31 11.34
N ARG A 27 -4.09 10.59 10.94
CA ARG A 27 -4.39 11.62 9.93
C ARG A 27 -3.75 12.97 10.30
N GLY A 28 -3.18 13.64 9.30
CA GLY A 28 -2.52 14.94 9.40
C GLY A 28 -1.06 14.87 9.84
N VAL A 29 -0.54 13.67 10.13
CA VAL A 29 0.89 13.49 10.39
C VAL A 29 1.67 13.61 9.09
N SER A 30 2.78 14.34 9.12
CA SER A 30 3.76 14.39 8.04
C SER A 30 4.83 13.31 8.23
N LEU A 31 5.13 12.60 7.16
CA LEU A 31 6.14 11.55 7.09
C LEU A 31 7.25 12.00 6.14
N GLU A 32 8.50 11.81 6.54
CA GLU A 32 9.66 12.05 5.68
C GLU A 32 10.12 10.70 5.11
N VAL A 33 9.96 10.52 3.80
CA VAL A 33 10.23 9.26 3.08
C VAL A 33 11.16 9.57 1.92
N ASN A 34 12.35 8.99 1.91
CA ASN A 34 13.39 9.24 0.89
C ASN A 34 13.54 10.73 0.49
N GLU A 35 13.67 11.63 1.48
CA GLU A 35 13.81 13.08 1.29
C GLU A 35 12.58 13.80 0.70
N GLN A 36 11.42 13.13 0.67
CA GLN A 36 10.13 13.69 0.28
C GLN A 36 9.14 13.69 1.45
N THR A 37 8.32 14.73 1.51
CA THR A 37 7.29 14.87 2.55
C THR A 37 5.95 14.30 2.06
N TYR A 38 5.40 13.40 2.87
CA TYR A 38 4.08 12.81 2.69
C TYR A 38 3.15 13.22 3.83
N GLU A 39 1.90 13.51 3.55
CA GLU A 39 0.88 13.78 4.58
C GLU A 39 -0.11 12.62 4.66
N VAL A 40 -0.34 12.08 5.86
CA VAL A 40 -1.35 11.05 6.08
C VAL A 40 -2.75 11.65 5.95
N LYS A 41 -3.51 11.20 4.94
CA LYS A 41 -4.90 11.62 4.73
C LYS A 41 -5.88 10.77 5.50
N GLU A 42 -5.61 9.48 5.62
CA GLU A 42 -6.44 8.55 6.37
C GLU A 42 -5.56 7.40 6.86
N GLY A 43 -5.80 6.93 8.07
CA GLY A 43 -5.12 5.77 8.64
C GLY A 43 -6.15 4.97 9.43
N ILE A 44 -6.38 3.72 9.04
CA ILE A 44 -7.31 2.81 9.70
C ILE A 44 -6.54 1.56 10.09
N TYR A 45 -6.51 1.28 11.39
CA TYR A 45 -5.69 0.24 11.98
C TYR A 45 -6.49 -0.56 13.03
N ASN A 46 -6.02 -1.76 13.37
CA ASN A 46 -6.68 -2.73 14.25
C ASN A 46 -8.10 -3.06 13.80
N THR A 47 -8.28 -3.19 12.49
CA THR A 47 -9.55 -3.54 11.88
C THR A 47 -9.92 -5.00 12.16
N SER A 48 -11.21 -5.28 12.32
CA SER A 48 -11.68 -6.65 12.64
C SER A 48 -11.55 -7.64 11.48
N ASN A 49 -11.29 -7.15 10.28
CA ASN A 49 -11.07 -7.93 9.06
C ASN A 49 -9.57 -8.13 8.76
N ASP A 50 -8.69 -7.77 9.70
CA ASP A 50 -7.24 -7.85 9.55
C ASP A 50 -6.79 -7.15 8.25
N LEU A 51 -7.35 -5.97 7.95
CA LEU A 51 -6.94 -5.15 6.82
C LEU A 51 -6.70 -3.71 7.26
N ASP A 52 -5.48 -3.50 7.74
CA ASP A 52 -5.01 -2.19 8.16
C ASP A 52 -4.38 -1.47 6.97
N TYR A 53 -4.61 -0.15 6.87
CA TYR A 53 -4.13 0.64 5.75
C TYR A 53 -3.99 2.11 6.11
N MET A 54 -3.25 2.81 5.26
CA MET A 54 -3.19 4.26 5.26
C MET A 54 -3.25 4.81 3.84
N SER A 55 -3.72 6.05 3.71
CA SER A 55 -3.59 6.84 2.50
C SER A 55 -2.72 8.04 2.79
N VAL A 56 -1.74 8.27 1.93
CA VAL A 56 -0.76 9.36 2.06
C VAL A 56 -0.76 10.19 0.79
N GLU A 57 -0.66 11.50 0.91
CA GLU A 57 -0.44 12.41 -0.22
C GLU A 57 1.03 12.78 -0.29
N ASN A 58 1.67 12.63 -1.45
CA ASN A 58 2.93 13.29 -1.74
C ASN A 58 2.66 14.79 -1.88
N VAL A 59 3.17 15.60 -0.95
CA VAL A 59 2.87 17.05 -0.90
C VAL A 59 3.42 17.78 -2.14
N ALA A 60 4.45 17.26 -2.80
CA ALA A 60 5.09 17.89 -3.96
C ALA A 60 4.38 17.60 -5.29
N ALA A 61 3.77 16.42 -5.45
CA ALA A 61 3.03 16.04 -6.66
C ALA A 61 1.50 16.00 -6.49
N SER A 62 0.99 16.13 -5.26
CA SER A 62 -0.41 15.91 -4.91
C SER A 62 -0.95 14.53 -5.32
N GLU A 63 -0.07 13.53 -5.33
CA GLU A 63 -0.39 12.13 -5.61
C GLU A 63 -0.83 11.44 -4.34
N ILE A 64 -1.98 10.77 -4.37
CA ILE A 64 -2.48 10.02 -3.22
C ILE A 64 -2.19 8.55 -3.42
N SER A 65 -1.42 7.99 -2.49
CA SER A 65 -1.04 6.59 -2.47
C SER A 65 -1.77 5.87 -1.35
N MET A 66 -2.37 4.73 -1.67
CA MET A 66 -2.96 3.83 -0.68
C MET A 66 -1.97 2.72 -0.32
N VAL A 67 -1.74 2.53 0.96
CA VAL A 67 -0.68 1.67 1.51
C VAL A 67 -1.31 0.70 2.49
N PHE A 68 -1.32 -0.59 2.14
CA PHE A 68 -1.85 -1.66 2.97
C PHE A 68 -0.75 -2.24 3.87
N GLN A 69 -1.13 -2.56 5.10
CA GLN A 69 -0.30 -3.31 6.02
C GLN A 69 -0.47 -4.81 5.77
N GLU A 70 0.64 -5.56 5.78
CA GLU A 70 0.55 -7.02 5.80
C GLU A 70 -0.13 -7.49 7.09
N THR A 71 -1.06 -8.43 6.96
CA THR A 71 -1.62 -9.14 8.10
C THR A 71 -1.32 -10.63 8.00
N GLN A 72 -1.46 -11.36 9.11
CA GLN A 72 -1.10 -12.78 9.18
C GLN A 72 -1.81 -13.62 8.10
N GLY A 73 -3.03 -13.23 7.70
CA GLY A 73 -3.76 -13.87 6.61
C GLY A 73 -3.15 -13.69 5.22
N PHE A 74 -2.29 -12.70 4.99
CA PHE A 74 -1.52 -12.55 3.74
C PHE A 74 -0.23 -13.38 3.76
N GLN A 75 0.37 -13.62 4.92
CA GLN A 75 1.56 -14.47 5.05
C GLN A 75 1.25 -15.93 4.69
N ASP A 76 0.07 -16.42 5.07
CA ASP A 76 -0.38 -17.77 4.71
C ASP A 76 -0.54 -17.94 3.19
N ILE A 77 -1.04 -16.93 2.49
CA ILE A 77 -1.20 -16.91 1.02
C ILE A 77 0.15 -17.04 0.32
N VAL A 78 1.16 -16.32 0.79
CA VAL A 78 2.48 -16.31 0.15
C VAL A 78 3.27 -17.59 0.47
N THR A 79 3.10 -18.13 1.68
CA THR A 79 3.78 -19.37 2.11
C THR A 79 3.26 -20.60 1.36
N ASP A 80 1.98 -20.61 0.98
CA ASP A 80 1.38 -21.74 0.26
C ASP A 80 1.77 -21.82 -1.23
N GLY A 81 2.58 -20.87 -1.74
CA GLY A 81 3.32 -20.98 -3.00
C GLY A 81 2.48 -21.26 -4.26
N SER A 82 1.16 -21.25 -4.13
CA SER A 82 0.19 -21.62 -5.14
C SER A 82 -0.37 -20.31 -5.71
N LEU A 83 -0.06 -20.07 -6.99
CA LEU A 83 -0.65 -19.06 -7.87
C LEU A 83 -2.14 -18.77 -7.58
N PRO A 84 -2.68 -17.57 -7.93
CA PRO A 84 -3.67 -16.71 -7.23
C PRO A 84 -5.03 -17.27 -6.76
N ASN A 85 -5.21 -18.59 -6.77
CA ASN A 85 -6.45 -19.29 -6.48
C ASN A 85 -6.72 -19.49 -4.97
N ASP A 86 -5.73 -19.23 -4.11
CA ASP A 86 -5.84 -19.36 -2.64
C ASP A 86 -5.82 -18.02 -1.90
N PHE A 87 -6.00 -16.89 -2.61
CA PHE A 87 -6.38 -15.65 -1.93
C PHE A 87 -7.75 -15.87 -1.30
N PRO A 88 -7.92 -15.80 0.04
CA PRO A 88 -9.22 -15.96 0.63
C PRO A 88 -10.13 -14.88 0.08
N ASP A 89 -11.20 -15.28 -0.62
CA ASP A 89 -12.18 -14.39 -1.26
C ASP A 89 -12.57 -13.20 -0.36
N ALA A 90 -12.65 -13.43 0.95
CA ALA A 90 -13.01 -12.42 1.94
C ALA A 90 -11.96 -11.29 2.07
N GLN A 91 -10.66 -11.62 2.02
CA GLN A 91 -9.58 -10.62 2.10
C GLN A 91 -9.49 -9.82 0.80
N LEU A 92 -9.59 -10.49 -0.35
CA LEU A 92 -9.60 -9.80 -1.65
C LEU A 92 -10.79 -8.83 -1.76
N LYS A 93 -12.00 -9.28 -1.39
CA LYS A 93 -13.19 -8.41 -1.34
C LYS A 93 -13.04 -7.28 -0.32
N GLY A 94 -12.33 -7.52 0.78
CA GLY A 94 -12.01 -6.50 1.77
C GLY A 94 -11.12 -5.39 1.18
N VAL A 95 -10.06 -5.78 0.48
CA VAL A 95 -9.16 -4.84 -0.21
C VAL A 95 -9.90 -4.09 -1.30
N GLU A 96 -10.65 -4.78 -2.15
CA GLU A 96 -11.43 -4.17 -3.24
C GLU A 96 -12.45 -3.16 -2.70
N ALA A 97 -13.25 -3.54 -1.69
CA ALA A 97 -14.22 -2.64 -1.08
C ALA A 97 -13.56 -1.42 -0.41
N THR A 98 -12.39 -1.62 0.20
CA THR A 98 -11.64 -0.54 0.82
C THR A 98 -11.07 0.40 -0.24
N PHE A 99 -10.46 -0.15 -1.29
CA PHE A 99 -9.96 0.62 -2.43
C PHE A 99 -11.08 1.40 -3.09
N GLU A 100 -12.22 0.78 -3.41
CA GLU A 100 -13.37 1.48 -3.97
C GLU A 100 -13.86 2.63 -3.08
N SER A 101 -13.95 2.39 -1.77
CA SER A 101 -14.37 3.41 -0.80
C SER A 101 -13.41 4.60 -0.79
N MET A 102 -12.10 4.33 -0.84
CA MET A 102 -11.06 5.36 -0.85
C MET A 102 -10.96 6.09 -2.20
N SER A 103 -11.10 5.38 -3.31
CA SER A 103 -11.15 5.95 -4.66
C SER A 103 -12.38 6.83 -4.91
N ARG A 104 -13.44 6.67 -4.11
CA ARG A 104 -14.58 7.62 -4.10
C ARG A 104 -14.29 8.89 -3.30
N LYS A 105 -13.36 8.84 -2.33
CA LYS A 105 -12.97 9.98 -1.49
C LYS A 105 -11.78 10.75 -2.07
N TYR A 106 -10.86 10.05 -2.72
CA TYR A 106 -9.57 10.53 -3.18
C TYR A 106 -9.26 10.01 -4.58
N ASP A 107 -8.49 10.77 -5.34
CA ASP A 107 -7.95 10.32 -6.63
C ASP A 107 -6.69 9.49 -6.37
N ILE A 108 -6.88 8.19 -6.13
CA ILE A 108 -5.78 7.28 -5.79
C ILE A 108 -4.94 7.01 -7.04
N THR A 109 -3.67 7.41 -7.01
CA THR A 109 -2.72 7.23 -8.11
C THR A 109 -1.89 5.97 -7.96
N ASN A 110 -1.59 5.58 -6.72
CA ASN A 110 -0.72 4.45 -6.41
C ASN A 110 -1.32 3.55 -5.33
N VAL A 111 -1.05 2.25 -5.41
CA VAL A 111 -1.40 1.28 -4.37
C VAL A 111 -0.18 0.42 -4.07
N SER A 112 0.17 0.29 -2.78
CA SER A 112 1.27 -0.57 -2.33
C SER A 112 0.90 -1.36 -1.07
N GLY A 113 1.65 -2.43 -0.81
CA GLY A 113 1.54 -3.25 0.39
C GLY A 113 2.78 -4.12 0.53
N ASN A 114 3.14 -4.47 1.75
CA ASN A 114 4.26 -5.39 1.99
C ASN A 114 3.71 -6.83 1.90
N LEU A 115 4.17 -7.60 0.92
CA LEU A 115 3.86 -9.03 0.76
C LEU A 115 5.17 -9.78 0.95
N LEU A 116 5.30 -10.65 1.96
CA LEU A 116 6.51 -11.45 2.17
C LEU A 116 6.69 -12.54 1.11
N GLY A 117 7.00 -12.16 -0.13
CA GLY A 117 7.41 -13.02 -1.24
C GLY A 117 8.90 -12.95 -1.55
N GLY A 118 9.76 -12.78 -0.54
CA GLY A 118 11.22 -12.73 -0.65
C GLY A 118 11.90 -14.08 -1.00
N GLY A 119 11.18 -15.02 -1.61
CA GLY A 119 11.65 -16.37 -1.95
C GLY A 119 12.03 -16.59 -3.42
N LEU A 120 11.84 -15.60 -4.29
CA LEU A 120 12.37 -15.59 -5.66
C LEU A 120 13.05 -14.25 -5.89
N ALA A 121 14.37 -14.27 -5.71
CA ALA A 121 15.27 -13.19 -6.05
C ALA A 121 14.94 -12.61 -7.43
N ASN A 122 14.85 -11.28 -7.49
CA ASN A 122 14.67 -10.43 -8.68
C ASN A 122 13.21 -10.20 -9.10
N MET A 123 12.50 -9.27 -8.44
CA MET A 123 11.52 -8.32 -9.03
C MET A 123 10.74 -7.60 -7.91
N ASP A 124 10.89 -6.28 -7.83
CA ASP A 124 9.84 -5.30 -7.55
C ASP A 124 8.62 -5.75 -6.72
N SER A 125 8.81 -6.09 -5.45
CA SER A 125 7.71 -6.49 -4.55
C SER A 125 6.86 -5.31 -4.03
N ALA A 126 6.83 -4.19 -4.76
CA ALA A 126 6.25 -2.92 -4.31
C ALA A 126 4.96 -2.50 -5.01
N VAL A 127 4.63 -3.09 -6.16
CA VAL A 127 3.57 -2.56 -7.03
C VAL A 127 2.82 -3.71 -7.69
N TYR A 128 1.88 -4.33 -6.98
CA TYR A 128 0.91 -5.23 -7.61
C TYR A 128 -0.45 -5.09 -6.93
N PHE A 129 -1.12 -3.97 -7.20
CA PHE A 129 -2.59 -3.91 -7.05
C PHE A 129 -3.29 -3.19 -8.22
N SER A 130 -2.55 -2.56 -9.15
CA SER A 130 -3.15 -1.90 -10.32
C SER A 130 -3.51 -2.86 -11.45
N GLU A 131 -2.82 -4.00 -11.61
CA GLU A 131 -3.06 -4.94 -12.71
C GLU A 131 -4.19 -5.96 -12.45
N PHE A 132 -4.80 -5.97 -11.25
CA PHE A 132 -5.87 -6.91 -10.90
C PHE A 132 -7.29 -6.32 -10.96
N LEU A 133 -7.43 -5.01 -11.18
CA LEU A 133 -8.73 -4.30 -11.15
C LEU A 133 -9.19 -3.77 -12.51
N PHE A 134 -8.61 -4.23 -13.63
CA PHE A 134 -9.08 -3.95 -14.99
C PHE A 134 -9.11 -5.18 -15.89
#